data_AF-A0A2U2Z225-F1
#
_entry.id   AF-A0A2U2Z225-F1
#
_cell.length_a   1.000
_cell.length_b   1.000
_cell.length_c   1.000
_cell.angle_alpha   90.00
_cell.angle_beta   90.00
_cell.angle_gamma   90.00
#
_symmetry.space_group_name_H-M   'P 1'
#
loop_
_entity.id
_entity.type
_entity.pdbx_description
1 polymer ?
#
loop_
_entity_poly.entity_id
_entity_poly.type
_entity_poly.pdbx_seq_one_letter_code
_entity_poly.pdbx_strand_id
1 'polypeptide(L)'
;MGNPNDRAPLAERVEQLLAGEGPLPIVAAGDPVLRQASEPFHGQLDPALLARFVEALRVTMHAAPGVGLAAPQVGVGLRIAVIEDPAPVPDEVRLARGRVRQPFRVLVNPVYAPVGGGRAAFFEGCLSVPGYQAVVARHAEVRLTGQDEHGRAVDEVFSGWPARIVQHETDHLDGTLYLDRAEPRSLSSHQAVVERWSQPTPEAAARALGFELP
;
A
#
# COMPACT_ATOMS: atom_id res chain seq x y z
N MET A 1 -30.77 15.96 4.79
CA MET A 1 -29.92 16.13 3.59
C MET A 1 -28.90 17.19 3.96
N GLY A 2 -27.67 16.77 4.27
CA GLY A 2 -26.60 17.70 4.65
C GLY A 2 -26.12 18.48 3.42
N ASN A 3 -25.80 19.76 3.62
CA ASN A 3 -25.27 20.63 2.58
C ASN A 3 -23.96 20.04 2.03
N PRO A 4 -23.79 19.84 0.70
CA PRO A 4 -22.55 19.29 0.14
C PRO A 4 -21.29 20.15 0.42
N ASN A 5 -21.46 21.36 0.95
CA ASN A 5 -20.39 22.27 1.38
C ASN A 5 -20.05 22.23 2.89
N ASP A 6 -20.70 21.40 3.71
CA ASP A 6 -20.41 21.28 5.16
C ASP A 6 -19.34 20.22 5.47
N ARG A 7 -18.32 20.09 4.62
CA ARG A 7 -17.13 19.31 4.98
C ARG A 7 -16.12 20.25 5.63
N ALA A 8 -15.83 20.00 6.90
CA ALA A 8 -14.72 20.64 7.60
C ALA A 8 -13.46 20.64 6.71
N PRO A 9 -12.65 21.72 6.73
CA PRO A 9 -11.39 21.77 6.01
C PRO A 9 -10.57 20.50 6.27
N LEU A 10 -9.83 20.03 5.27
CA LEU A 10 -9.08 18.77 5.37
C LEU A 10 -8.18 18.71 6.61
N ALA A 11 -7.50 19.81 6.94
CA ALA A 11 -6.68 19.92 8.15
C ALA A 11 -7.47 19.68 9.44
N GLU A 12 -8.68 20.23 9.55
CA GLU A 12 -9.54 20.00 10.72
C GLU A 12 -9.97 18.52 10.82
N ARG A 13 -10.28 17.88 9.68
CA ARG A 13 -10.58 16.44 9.65
C ARG A 13 -9.39 15.60 10.10
N VAL A 14 -8.17 15.97 9.72
CA VAL A 14 -6.95 15.29 10.16
C VAL A 14 -6.72 15.53 11.66
N GLU A 15 -6.93 16.74 12.18
CA GLU A 15 -6.86 17.00 13.62
C GLU A 15 -7.88 16.17 14.41
N GLN A 16 -9.12 16.09 13.94
CA GLN A 16 -10.15 15.25 14.56
C GLN A 16 -9.77 13.77 14.55
N LEU A 17 -9.20 13.29 13.44
CA LEU A 17 -8.71 11.93 13.30
C LEU A 17 -7.56 11.63 14.29
N LEU A 18 -6.67 12.60 14.49
CA LEU A 18 -5.52 12.52 15.42
C LEU A 18 -5.88 12.78 16.88
N ALA A 19 -7.10 13.23 17.19
CA ALA A 19 -7.55 13.45 18.56
C ALA A 19 -7.86 12.13 19.30
N GLY A 20 -8.02 11.04 18.57
CA GLY A 20 -8.17 9.69 19.15
C GLY A 20 -6.86 9.15 19.72
N GLU A 21 -6.96 8.25 20.69
CA GLU A 21 -5.80 7.51 21.22
C GLU A 21 -5.56 6.24 20.39
N GLY A 22 -4.28 6.00 20.02
CA GLY A 22 -3.84 4.77 19.37
C GLY A 22 -3.88 4.79 17.83
N PRO A 23 -3.84 3.60 17.19
CA PRO A 23 -3.89 3.46 15.74
C PRO A 23 -5.13 4.09 15.11
N LEU A 24 -4.96 4.67 13.93
CA LEU A 24 -6.06 5.21 13.14
C LEU A 24 -6.97 4.07 12.64
N PRO A 25 -8.29 4.31 12.54
CA PRO A 25 -9.20 3.35 11.93
C PRO A 25 -8.85 3.16 10.44
N ILE A 26 -8.61 1.92 10.04
CA ILE A 26 -8.41 1.57 8.63
C ILE A 26 -9.77 1.34 7.98
N VAL A 27 -10.07 2.07 6.91
CA VAL A 27 -11.30 1.88 6.13
C VAL A 27 -11.19 0.63 5.26
N ALA A 28 -12.30 -0.09 5.14
CA ALA A 28 -12.38 -1.33 4.36
C ALA A 28 -12.86 -1.07 2.92
N ALA A 29 -12.53 -2.00 2.02
CA ALA A 29 -13.02 -2.01 0.65
C ALA A 29 -14.55 -1.94 0.63
N GLY A 30 -15.06 -0.98 -0.15
CA GLY A 30 -16.45 -0.54 -0.09
C GLY A 30 -16.57 0.91 0.35
N ASP A 31 -15.61 1.43 1.13
CA ASP A 31 -15.52 2.87 1.40
C ASP A 31 -15.15 3.64 0.10
N PRO A 32 -15.92 4.66 -0.29
CA PRO A 32 -15.65 5.43 -1.51
C PRO A 32 -14.26 6.08 -1.56
N VAL A 33 -13.65 6.42 -0.42
CA VAL A 33 -12.33 7.06 -0.39
C VAL A 33 -11.25 6.18 -1.04
N LEU A 34 -11.40 4.85 -0.95
CA LEU A 34 -10.48 3.87 -1.54
C LEU A 34 -10.63 3.73 -3.06
N ARG A 35 -11.66 4.34 -3.63
CA ARG A 35 -11.99 4.30 -5.07
C ARG A 35 -11.87 5.67 -5.74
N GLN A 36 -11.43 6.69 -5.00
CA GLN A 36 -11.23 8.04 -5.50
C GLN A 36 -9.74 8.31 -5.67
N ALA A 37 -9.37 8.93 -6.78
CA ALA A 37 -8.02 9.47 -6.93
C ALA A 37 -7.78 10.53 -5.85
N SER A 38 -6.67 10.38 -5.14
CA SER A 38 -6.28 11.26 -4.04
C SER A 38 -5.78 12.61 -4.56
N GLU A 39 -6.05 13.67 -3.81
CA GLU A 39 -5.59 15.01 -4.11
C GLU A 39 -4.07 15.12 -3.91
N PRO A 40 -3.33 15.69 -4.88
CA PRO A 40 -1.91 15.97 -4.68
C PRO A 40 -1.66 16.83 -3.45
N PHE A 41 -0.65 16.48 -2.67
CA PHE A 41 -0.25 17.25 -1.51
C PHE A 41 0.57 18.48 -1.94
N HIS A 42 0.07 19.66 -1.60
CA HIS A 42 0.69 20.97 -1.87
C HIS A 42 0.87 21.79 -0.58
N GLY A 43 0.82 21.15 0.59
CA GLY A 43 0.88 21.82 1.89
C GLY A 43 -0.49 22.05 2.54
N GLN A 44 -1.50 21.22 2.23
CA GLN A 44 -2.82 21.27 2.89
C GLN A 44 -2.75 21.00 4.40
N LEU A 45 -1.67 20.35 4.86
CA LEU A 45 -1.32 20.19 6.26
C LEU A 45 -0.05 21.00 6.52
N ASP A 46 -0.06 21.83 7.56
CA ASP A 46 1.17 22.50 7.98
C ASP A 46 2.23 21.47 8.43
N PRO A 47 3.51 21.86 8.55
CA PRO A 47 4.58 20.92 8.89
C PRO A 47 4.37 20.16 10.20
N ALA A 48 3.75 20.79 11.21
CA ALA A 48 3.53 20.15 12.51
C ALA A 48 2.40 19.12 12.43
N LEU A 49 1.31 19.44 11.74
CA LEU A 49 0.20 18.52 11.50
C LEU A 49 0.62 17.37 10.58
N LEU A 50 1.40 17.65 9.53
CA LEU A 50 1.95 16.63 8.64
C LEU A 50 2.81 15.62 9.40
N ALA A 51 3.72 16.09 10.25
CA ALA A 51 4.59 15.21 11.03
C ALA A 51 3.79 14.28 11.96
N ARG A 52 2.78 14.82 12.66
CA ARG A 52 1.88 14.02 13.50
C ARG A 52 1.07 13.02 12.68
N PHE A 53 0.59 13.42 11.50
CA PHE A 53 -0.17 12.55 10.61
C PHE A 53 0.67 11.40 10.06
N VAL A 54 1.90 11.67 9.61
CA VAL A 54 2.87 10.66 9.16
C VAL A 54 3.17 9.66 10.28
N GLU A 55 3.41 10.14 11.50
CA GLU A 55 3.66 9.24 12.64
C GLU A 55 2.44 8.37 12.95
N ALA A 56 1.23 8.94 12.88
CA ALA A 56 0.00 8.17 13.06
C ALA A 56 -0.18 7.10 11.97
N LEU A 57 0.14 7.39 10.71
CA LEU A 57 0.16 6.39 9.63
C LEU A 57 1.16 5.26 9.93
N ARG A 58 2.36 5.62 10.38
CA ARG A 58 3.40 4.65 10.75
C ARG A 58 2.96 3.74 11.90
N VAL A 59 2.46 4.32 12.99
CA VAL A 59 1.94 3.58 14.15
C VAL A 59 0.81 2.64 13.72
N THR A 60 -0.10 3.13 12.87
CA THR A 60 -1.23 2.35 12.35
C THR A 60 -0.78 1.17 11.50
N MET A 61 0.18 1.39 10.60
CA MET A 61 0.79 0.36 9.76
C MET A 61 1.43 -0.75 10.62
N HIS A 62 2.15 -0.39 11.69
CA HIS A 62 2.78 -1.37 12.59
C HIS A 62 1.76 -2.12 13.45
N ALA A 63 0.70 -1.47 13.90
CA ALA A 63 -0.35 -2.11 14.69
C ALA A 63 -1.15 -3.15 13.88
N ALA A 64 -1.27 -2.95 12.57
CA ALA A 64 -1.91 -3.85 11.63
C ALA A 64 -0.86 -4.52 10.71
N PRO A 65 0.09 -5.30 11.26
CA PRO A 65 1.46 -5.58 10.79
C PRO A 65 1.69 -5.56 9.27
N GLY A 66 1.59 -4.37 8.69
CA GLY A 66 1.71 -4.08 7.27
C GLY A 66 3.10 -3.60 6.93
N VAL A 67 3.40 -3.54 5.63
CA VAL A 67 4.68 -3.01 5.11
C VAL A 67 4.53 -1.69 4.35
N GLY A 68 3.29 -1.21 4.26
CA GLY A 68 2.91 0.08 3.70
C GLY A 68 1.51 0.47 4.17
N LEU A 69 1.23 1.76 4.13
CA LEU A 69 -0.09 2.33 4.38
C LEU A 69 -0.25 3.67 3.65
N ALA A 70 -1.28 3.80 2.83
CA ALA A 70 -1.65 5.01 2.12
C ALA A 70 -2.70 5.83 2.91
N ALA A 71 -2.61 7.17 2.86
CA ALA A 71 -3.54 8.06 3.56
C ALA A 71 -5.04 7.80 3.28
N PRO A 72 -5.47 7.39 2.06
CA PRO A 72 -6.86 7.02 1.81
C PRO A 72 -7.35 5.87 2.68
N GLN A 73 -6.45 4.97 3.09
CA GLN A 73 -6.79 3.85 3.96
C GLN A 73 -7.17 4.27 5.38
N VAL A 74 -6.91 5.52 5.78
CA VAL A 74 -7.40 6.11 7.03
C VAL A 74 -8.42 7.24 6.78
N GLY A 75 -9.04 7.25 5.58
CA GLY A 75 -10.09 8.22 5.23
C GLY A 75 -9.60 9.59 4.74
N VAL A 76 -8.30 9.74 4.52
CA VAL A 76 -7.66 11.00 4.11
C VAL A 76 -7.22 10.91 2.65
N GLY A 77 -7.97 11.53 1.75
CA GLY A 77 -7.70 11.52 0.30
C GLY A 77 -6.53 12.40 -0.16
N LEU A 78 -5.38 12.31 0.50
CA LEU A 78 -4.14 12.96 0.08
C LEU A 78 -3.18 11.95 -0.55
N ARG A 79 -2.38 12.39 -1.52
CA ARG A 79 -1.31 11.58 -2.13
C ARG A 79 -0.11 11.44 -1.20
N ILE A 80 -0.30 10.78 -0.06
CA ILE A 80 0.72 10.49 0.94
C ILE A 80 0.63 9.00 1.28
N ALA A 81 1.77 8.32 1.29
CA ALA A 81 1.89 6.96 1.77
C ALA A 81 3.16 6.79 2.62
N VAL A 82 3.17 5.79 3.49
CA VAL A 82 4.36 5.37 4.24
C VAL A 82 4.70 3.93 3.89
N ILE A 83 6.00 3.61 3.88
CA ILE A 83 6.50 2.24 3.64
C ILE A 83 7.60 1.90 4.65
N GLU A 84 7.57 0.67 5.18
CA GLU A 84 8.63 0.10 6.02
C GLU A 84 8.52 -1.42 6.03
N ASP A 85 9.61 -2.14 5.74
CA ASP A 85 9.64 -3.60 5.81
C ASP A 85 10.93 -4.04 6.51
N PRO A 86 10.86 -4.54 7.76
CA PRO A 86 12.03 -5.13 8.41
C PRO A 86 12.48 -6.43 7.74
N ALA A 87 11.65 -7.03 6.88
CA ALA A 87 11.89 -8.27 6.13
C ALA A 87 12.33 -9.50 6.96
N PRO A 88 11.72 -9.81 8.14
CA PRO A 88 12.06 -11.00 8.92
C PRO A 88 11.41 -12.25 8.30
N VAL A 89 11.92 -12.71 7.16
CA VAL A 89 11.40 -13.88 6.44
C VAL A 89 12.48 -14.95 6.23
N PRO A 90 12.10 -16.24 6.09
CA PRO A 90 13.03 -17.30 5.71
C PRO A 90 13.79 -16.98 4.43
N ASP A 91 15.01 -17.49 4.32
CA ASP A 91 15.91 -17.26 3.18
C ASP A 91 15.30 -17.61 1.83
N GLU A 92 14.55 -18.70 1.75
CA GLU A 92 13.83 -19.11 0.54
C GLU A 92 12.80 -18.08 0.07
N VAL A 93 12.03 -17.49 1.00
CA VAL A 93 11.04 -16.44 0.71
C VAL A 93 11.75 -15.16 0.32
N ARG A 94 12.84 -14.84 1.03
CA ARG A 94 13.65 -13.65 0.79
C ARG A 94 14.21 -13.64 -0.64
N LEU A 95 14.82 -14.75 -1.03
CA LEU A 95 15.43 -14.94 -2.35
C LEU A 95 14.37 -14.97 -3.46
N ALA A 96 13.30 -15.75 -3.28
CA ALA A 96 12.26 -15.89 -4.29
C ALA A 96 11.56 -14.55 -4.59
N ARG A 97 11.35 -13.72 -3.57
CA ARG A 97 10.59 -12.46 -3.69
C ARG A 97 11.47 -11.23 -3.90
N GLY A 98 12.80 -11.38 -3.86
CA GLY A 98 13.72 -10.24 -3.77
C GLY A 98 13.36 -9.33 -2.58
N ARG A 99 12.97 -9.91 -1.44
CA ARG A 99 12.48 -9.17 -0.28
C ARG A 99 13.65 -8.72 0.58
N VAL A 100 13.98 -7.45 0.51
CA VAL A 100 15.06 -6.85 1.30
C VAL A 100 14.50 -5.89 2.33
N ARG A 101 15.31 -5.53 3.34
CA ARG A 101 14.93 -4.53 4.33
C ARG A 101 14.61 -3.21 3.63
N GLN A 102 13.41 -2.70 3.87
CA GLN A 102 12.97 -1.37 3.47
C GLN A 102 12.92 -0.47 4.71
N PRO A 103 13.81 0.53 4.84
CA PRO A 103 13.70 1.50 5.93
C PRO A 103 12.41 2.31 5.82
N PHE A 104 11.96 2.86 6.95
CA PHE A 104 10.84 3.81 6.96
C PHE A 104 11.07 4.96 5.97
N ARG A 105 10.08 5.20 5.12
CA ARG A 105 10.03 6.33 4.20
C ARG A 105 8.62 6.87 4.10
N VAL A 106 8.52 8.18 3.93
CA VAL A 106 7.30 8.87 3.52
C VAL A 106 7.39 9.14 2.03
N LEU A 107 6.32 8.82 1.30
CA LEU A 107 6.17 9.06 -0.12
C LEU A 107 5.06 10.10 -0.31
N VAL A 108 5.44 11.28 -0.78
CA VAL A 108 4.54 12.39 -1.07
C VAL A 108 4.44 12.58 -2.58
N ASN A 109 3.22 12.60 -3.09
CA ASN A 109 2.91 12.64 -4.52
C ASN A 109 3.68 11.60 -5.35
N PRO A 110 3.79 10.33 -4.91
CA PRO A 110 4.55 9.35 -5.66
C PRO A 110 3.85 9.02 -6.98
N VAL A 111 4.68 8.76 -7.99
CA VAL A 111 4.34 8.08 -9.24
C VAL A 111 5.43 7.07 -9.54
N TYR A 112 5.09 5.98 -10.23
CA TYR A 112 6.08 4.99 -10.64
C TYR A 112 6.00 4.71 -12.14
N ALA A 113 7.12 4.33 -12.73
CA ALA A 113 7.21 3.82 -14.09
C ALA A 113 7.98 2.49 -14.10
N PRO A 114 7.60 1.53 -14.97
CA PRO A 114 8.34 0.27 -15.08
C PRO A 114 9.77 0.51 -15.58
N VAL A 115 10.71 -0.26 -15.03
CA VAL A 115 12.08 -0.35 -15.54
C VAL A 115 12.23 -1.72 -16.21
N GLY A 116 12.27 -1.71 -17.55
CA GLY A 116 12.26 -2.94 -18.35
C GLY A 116 10.88 -3.62 -18.42
N GLY A 117 10.86 -4.85 -18.94
CA GLY A 117 9.62 -5.62 -19.18
C GLY A 117 9.33 -6.73 -18.16
N GLY A 118 10.24 -6.98 -17.22
CA GLY A 118 10.12 -8.06 -16.26
C GLY A 118 8.95 -7.88 -15.30
N ARG A 119 8.21 -8.96 -15.05
CA ARG A 119 7.12 -9.00 -14.06
C ARG A 119 7.32 -10.17 -13.12
N ALA A 120 6.80 -10.05 -11.90
CA ALA A 120 6.77 -11.12 -10.92
C ALA A 120 5.39 -11.19 -10.28
N ALA A 121 4.93 -12.40 -9.97
CA ALA A 121 3.62 -12.64 -9.38
C ALA A 121 3.76 -13.29 -8.00
N PHE A 122 3.06 -12.74 -7.00
CA PHE A 122 3.02 -13.25 -5.63
C PHE A 122 1.65 -12.94 -5.03
N PHE A 123 1.30 -13.65 -3.96
CA PHE A 123 0.16 -13.27 -3.13
C PHE A 123 0.39 -11.90 -2.49
N GLU A 124 -0.58 -11.01 -2.66
CA GLU A 124 -0.70 -9.73 -1.96
C GLU A 124 -1.94 -9.75 -1.06
N GLY A 125 -1.83 -9.09 0.08
CA GLY A 125 -2.97 -8.70 0.90
C GLY A 125 -3.00 -7.19 1.07
N CYS A 126 -4.09 -6.68 1.64
CA CYS A 126 -4.25 -5.27 1.93
C CYS A 126 -4.99 -5.11 3.26
N LEU A 127 -4.58 -4.14 4.07
CA LEU A 127 -5.24 -3.85 5.35
C LEU A 127 -6.70 -3.41 5.17
N SER A 128 -7.02 -2.82 4.01
CA SER A 128 -8.39 -2.47 3.62
C SER A 128 -9.19 -3.65 3.05
N VAL A 129 -8.61 -4.84 2.87
CA VAL A 129 -9.32 -6.06 2.44
C VAL A 129 -8.99 -7.20 3.42
N PRO A 130 -9.49 -7.11 4.66
CA PRO A 130 -9.09 -8.04 5.71
C PRO A 130 -9.54 -9.47 5.38
N GLY A 131 -8.65 -10.44 5.63
CA GLY A 131 -8.97 -11.86 5.54
C GLY A 131 -8.76 -12.49 4.17
N TYR A 132 -8.38 -11.72 3.15
CA TYR A 132 -8.18 -12.22 1.78
C TYR A 132 -6.85 -11.76 1.18
N GLN A 133 -6.31 -12.64 0.34
CA GLN A 133 -5.15 -12.38 -0.51
C GLN A 133 -5.42 -12.90 -1.91
N ALA A 134 -4.75 -12.33 -2.90
CA ALA A 134 -4.78 -12.84 -4.27
C ALA A 134 -3.41 -12.67 -4.92
N VAL A 135 -3.14 -13.45 -5.96
CA VAL A 135 -1.91 -13.33 -6.74
C VAL A 135 -2.02 -12.10 -7.64
N VAL A 136 -1.01 -11.24 -7.58
CA VAL A 136 -0.93 -10.02 -8.39
C VAL A 136 0.39 -10.00 -9.14
N ALA A 137 0.35 -9.80 -10.45
CA ALA A 137 1.53 -9.60 -11.27
C ALA A 137 1.96 -8.13 -11.26
N ARG A 138 3.15 -7.84 -10.72
CA ARG A 138 3.75 -6.50 -10.60
C ARG A 138 4.95 -6.37 -11.52
N HIS A 139 5.33 -5.15 -11.87
CA HIS A 139 6.64 -4.91 -12.47
C HIS A 139 7.72 -5.32 -11.47
N ALA A 140 8.72 -6.08 -11.94
CA ALA A 140 9.81 -6.54 -11.10
C ALA A 140 10.71 -5.40 -10.63
N GLU A 141 10.80 -4.34 -11.45
CA GLU A 141 11.53 -3.12 -11.17
C GLU A 141 10.71 -1.90 -11.56
N VAL A 142 10.75 -0.86 -10.75
CA VAL A 142 10.09 0.42 -11.00
C VAL A 142 10.98 1.59 -10.62
N ARG A 143 10.92 2.66 -11.39
CA ARG A 143 11.46 3.96 -11.01
C ARG A 143 10.36 4.75 -10.31
N LEU A 144 10.57 5.04 -9.03
CA LEU A 144 9.69 5.89 -8.22
C LEU A 144 10.16 7.34 -8.36
N THR A 145 9.23 8.25 -8.64
CA THR A 145 9.45 9.69 -8.52
C THR A 145 8.40 10.34 -7.62
N GLY A 146 8.78 11.39 -6.91
CA GLY A 146 7.91 12.06 -5.94
C GLY A 146 8.72 12.96 -5.01
N GLN A 147 8.25 13.10 -3.77
CA GLN A 147 8.91 13.86 -2.72
C GLN A 147 8.86 13.11 -1.38
N ASP A 148 9.73 13.49 -0.43
CA ASP A 148 9.60 13.14 0.99
C ASP A 148 8.68 14.15 1.72
N GLU A 149 8.43 13.92 3.01
CA GLU A 149 7.62 14.80 3.89
C GLU A 149 8.22 16.20 4.09
N HIS A 150 9.48 16.41 3.71
CA HIS A 150 10.19 17.68 3.76
C HIS A 150 10.26 18.36 2.39
N GLY A 151 9.62 17.80 1.36
CA GLY A 151 9.62 18.32 -0.01
C GLY A 151 10.89 18.04 -0.80
N ARG A 152 11.78 17.17 -0.31
CA ARG A 152 12.98 16.76 -1.08
C ARG A 152 12.57 15.77 -2.15
N ALA A 153 13.12 15.93 -3.35
CA ALA A 153 12.81 15.04 -4.47
C ALA A 153 13.24 13.60 -4.17
N VAL A 154 12.34 12.67 -4.48
CA VAL A 154 12.60 11.22 -4.53
C VAL A 154 12.66 10.84 -6.00
N ASP A 155 13.75 10.21 -6.41
CA ASP A 155 13.95 9.63 -7.75
C ASP A 155 14.88 8.43 -7.61
N GLU A 156 14.30 7.23 -7.48
CA GLU A 156 15.03 6.01 -7.15
C GLU A 156 14.41 4.79 -7.84
N VAL A 157 15.24 3.79 -8.14
CA VAL A 157 14.79 2.51 -8.68
C VAL A 157 14.64 1.51 -7.55
N PHE A 158 13.46 0.89 -7.48
CA PHE A 158 13.15 -0.21 -6.60
C PHE A 158 13.04 -1.50 -7.42
N SER A 159 13.43 -2.61 -6.81
CA SER A 159 13.29 -3.96 -7.36
C SER A 159 12.65 -4.90 -6.34
N GLY A 160 12.16 -6.06 -6.80
CA GLY A 160 11.67 -7.14 -5.92
C GLY A 160 10.48 -6.72 -5.04
N TRP A 161 10.52 -7.11 -3.76
CA TRP A 161 9.42 -6.82 -2.84
C TRP A 161 9.24 -5.32 -2.54
N PRO A 162 10.31 -4.51 -2.33
CA PRO A 162 10.17 -3.06 -2.25
C PRO A 162 9.46 -2.43 -3.47
N ALA A 163 9.76 -2.87 -4.70
CA ALA A 163 9.06 -2.39 -5.90
C ALA A 163 7.56 -2.70 -5.85
N ARG A 164 7.19 -3.88 -5.33
CA ARG A 164 5.79 -4.28 -5.14
C ARG A 164 5.09 -3.40 -4.11
N ILE A 165 5.72 -3.13 -2.97
CA ILE A 165 5.17 -2.24 -1.93
C ILE A 165 4.91 -0.86 -2.55
N VAL A 166 5.90 -0.28 -3.23
CA VAL A 166 5.75 1.03 -3.89
C VAL A 166 4.56 1.04 -4.88
N GLN A 167 4.44 0.02 -5.72
CA GLN A 167 3.32 -0.08 -6.66
C GLN A 167 1.97 -0.19 -5.93
N HIS A 168 1.89 -1.00 -4.86
CA HIS A 168 0.66 -1.19 -4.08
C HIS A 168 0.21 0.10 -3.39
N GLU A 169 1.13 0.78 -2.68
CA GLU A 169 0.78 2.01 -1.99
C GLU A 169 0.47 3.15 -2.96
N THR A 170 1.17 3.22 -4.10
CA THR A 170 0.88 4.24 -5.12
C THR A 170 -0.49 3.98 -5.78
N ASP A 171 -0.85 2.72 -6.05
CA ASP A 171 -2.17 2.36 -6.58
C ASP A 171 -3.32 2.83 -5.67
N HIS A 172 -3.15 2.74 -4.35
CA HIS A 172 -4.12 3.25 -3.39
C HIS A 172 -4.39 4.76 -3.58
N LEU A 173 -3.36 5.54 -3.92
CA LEU A 173 -3.50 6.97 -4.17
C LEU A 173 -4.25 7.27 -5.48
N ASP A 174 -4.32 6.30 -6.39
CA ASP A 174 -5.07 6.38 -7.63
C ASP A 174 -6.47 5.72 -7.53
N GLY A 175 -6.89 5.31 -6.33
CA GLY A 175 -8.18 4.64 -6.10
C GLY A 175 -8.22 3.19 -6.59
N THR A 176 -7.04 2.58 -6.80
CA THR A 176 -6.88 1.19 -7.25
C THR A 176 -6.56 0.30 -6.05
N LEU A 177 -7.26 -0.83 -5.94
CA LEU A 177 -6.97 -1.88 -4.99
C LEU A 177 -6.26 -3.03 -5.69
N TYR A 178 -5.48 -3.82 -4.94
CA TYR A 178 -4.81 -5.00 -5.51
C TYR A 178 -5.79 -5.97 -6.21
N LEU A 179 -7.06 -6.00 -5.77
CA LEU A 179 -8.13 -6.80 -6.38
C LEU A 179 -8.40 -6.43 -7.84
N ASP A 180 -8.17 -5.18 -8.25
CA ASP A 180 -8.37 -4.74 -9.64
C ASP A 180 -7.26 -5.25 -10.57
N ARG A 181 -6.16 -5.76 -9.99
CA ARG A 181 -5.00 -6.33 -10.69
C ARG A 181 -4.80 -7.81 -10.38
N ALA A 182 -5.70 -8.41 -9.60
CA ALA A 182 -5.57 -9.77 -9.13
C ALA A 182 -5.88 -10.78 -10.24
N GLU A 183 -5.14 -11.89 -10.24
CA GLU A 183 -5.49 -13.06 -11.04
C GLU A 183 -6.85 -13.61 -10.57
N PRO A 184 -7.92 -13.62 -11.38
CA PRO A 184 -9.29 -13.80 -10.90
C PRO A 184 -9.53 -15.08 -10.09
N ARG A 185 -8.84 -16.17 -10.42
CA ARG A 185 -8.99 -17.47 -9.73
C ARG A 185 -8.11 -17.63 -8.50
N SER A 186 -7.29 -16.64 -8.18
CA SER A 186 -6.30 -16.72 -7.10
C SER A 186 -6.79 -16.21 -5.75
N LEU A 187 -7.94 -15.51 -5.71
CA LEU A 187 -8.50 -14.98 -4.47
C LEU A 187 -8.70 -16.10 -3.44
N SER A 188 -8.00 -15.98 -2.33
CA SER A 188 -7.89 -16.99 -1.29
C SER A 188 -8.07 -16.32 0.07
N SER A 189 -8.82 -16.97 0.96
CA SER A 189 -8.84 -16.56 2.38
C SER A 189 -7.44 -16.71 2.99
N HIS A 190 -7.13 -15.93 4.03
CA HIS A 190 -5.86 -16.06 4.75
C HIS A 190 -5.60 -17.49 5.23
N GLN A 191 -6.65 -18.18 5.71
CA GLN A 191 -6.56 -19.58 6.12
C GLN A 191 -6.13 -20.47 4.95
N ALA A 192 -6.76 -20.33 3.77
CA ALA A 192 -6.41 -21.11 2.60
C ALA A 192 -4.98 -20.83 2.12
N VAL A 193 -4.49 -19.58 2.19
CA VAL A 193 -3.11 -19.26 1.84
C VAL A 193 -2.13 -19.98 2.77
N VAL A 194 -2.37 -19.94 4.09
CA VAL A 194 -1.49 -20.60 5.07
C VAL A 194 -1.51 -22.13 4.90
N GLU A 195 -2.69 -22.72 4.71
CA GLU A 195 -2.84 -24.18 4.65
C GLU A 195 -2.41 -24.79 3.31
N ARG A 196 -2.55 -24.05 2.19
CA ARG A 196 -2.38 -24.60 0.84
C ARG A 196 -1.28 -23.93 0.03
N TRP A 197 -1.10 -22.62 0.21
CA TRP A 197 -0.28 -21.75 -0.65
C TRP A 197 0.88 -21.10 0.10
N SER A 198 1.41 -21.77 1.13
CA SER A 198 2.51 -21.26 1.97
C SER A 198 3.88 -21.31 1.29
N GLN A 199 3.96 -21.81 0.05
CA GLN A 199 5.20 -21.85 -0.71
C GLN A 199 5.68 -20.42 -1.06
N PRO A 200 6.99 -20.20 -1.25
CA PRO A 200 7.54 -18.88 -1.56
C PRO A 200 6.92 -18.20 -2.79
N THR A 201 6.49 -19.01 -3.77
CA THR A 201 6.01 -18.60 -5.09
C THR A 201 4.61 -19.20 -5.40
N PRO A 202 3.78 -18.54 -6.24
CA PRO A 202 2.38 -18.94 -6.47
C PRO A 202 2.17 -20.12 -7.45
N GLU A 203 3.22 -20.80 -7.92
CA GLU A 203 3.15 -21.78 -9.01
C GLU A 203 2.24 -22.97 -8.67
N ALA A 204 2.24 -23.40 -7.41
CA ALA A 204 1.34 -24.45 -6.94
C ALA A 204 -0.13 -24.00 -7.00
N ALA A 205 -0.40 -22.76 -6.57
CA ALA A 205 -1.73 -22.16 -6.65
C ALA A 205 -2.16 -21.98 -8.11
N ALA A 206 -1.28 -21.49 -8.99
CA ALA A 206 -1.54 -21.30 -10.41
C ALA A 206 -1.97 -22.60 -11.10
N ARG A 207 -1.24 -23.70 -10.87
CA ARG A 207 -1.60 -25.02 -11.42
C ARG A 207 -2.92 -25.55 -10.87
N ALA A 208 -3.12 -25.46 -9.56
CA ALA A 208 -4.27 -26.08 -8.90
C ALA A 208 -5.57 -25.28 -9.10
N LEU A 209 -5.47 -23.95 -9.11
CA LEU A 209 -6.59 -23.02 -9.28
C LEU A 209 -6.76 -22.58 -10.73
N GLY A 210 -5.83 -22.92 -11.64
CA GLY A 210 -5.96 -22.74 -13.09
C GLY A 210 -5.93 -21.28 -13.55
N PHE A 211 -4.87 -20.56 -13.20
CA PHE A 211 -4.56 -19.21 -13.73
C PHE A 211 -3.09 -19.16 -14.22
N GLU A 212 -2.77 -18.16 -15.04
CA GLU A 212 -1.44 -18.01 -15.62
C GLU A 212 -0.54 -17.10 -14.78
N LEU A 213 0.77 -17.30 -14.88
CA LEU A 213 1.79 -16.43 -14.30
C LEU A 213 2.56 -15.77 -15.44
N PRO A 214 3.04 -14.52 -15.25
CA PRO A 214 3.79 -13.79 -16.27
C PRO A 214 5.17 -14.40 -16.57
#